data_AF-A0A4V3URX3-F1
#
_entry.id   AF-A0A4V3URX3-F1
#
_cell.length_a   1.000
_cell.length_b   1.000
_cell.length_c   1.000
_cell.angle_alpha   90.00
_cell.angle_beta   90.00
_cell.angle_gamma   90.00
#
_symmetry.space_group_name_H-M   'P 1'
#
loop_
_entity.id
_entity.type
_entity.pdbx_description
1 polymer ?
#
loop_
_entity_poly.entity_id
_entity_poly.type
_entity_poly.pdbx_seq_one_letter_code
_entity_poly.pdbx_strand_id
1 'polypeptide(L)' 'MGDETTAEGEPVASPCVGICQLDQRSICFGCGRLIGEIAEWSAASEMRRRQIAGDAARRQLAFETEGKYPE' A
#
# COMPACT_ATOMS: atom_id res chain seq x y z
N MET A 1 28.37 -0.95 19.77
CA MET A 1 26.94 -1.33 19.62
C MET A 1 26.70 -1.54 18.15
N GLY A 2 26.18 -2.73 17.79
CA GLY A 2 26.09 -3.23 16.42
C GLY A 2 25.16 -2.39 15.53
N ASP A 3 25.05 -2.66 14.25
CA ASP A 3 25.68 -3.61 13.36
C ASP A 3 25.36 -3.02 11.98
N GLU A 4 26.35 -2.97 11.10
CA GLU A 4 26.19 -2.55 9.71
C GLU A 4 25.15 -3.39 9.00
N THR A 5 24.22 -2.80 8.23
CA THR A 5 23.61 -3.44 7.05
C THR A 5 22.96 -2.34 6.19
N THR A 6 23.65 -1.80 5.19
CA THR A 6 23.63 -2.21 3.77
C THR A 6 22.63 -1.38 2.95
N ALA A 7 23.15 -0.78 1.89
CA ALA A 7 22.47 0.16 1.00
C ALA A 7 21.38 -0.52 0.17
N GLU A 8 20.11 -0.12 0.30
CA GLU A 8 19.02 -0.69 -0.52
C GLU A 8 17.80 0.24 -0.70
N GLY A 9 18.04 1.48 -1.17
CA GLY A 9 17.02 2.39 -1.72
C GLY A 9 16.08 3.02 -0.68
N GLU A 10 15.68 4.27 -0.90
CA GLU A 10 14.83 5.01 0.03
C GLU A 10 13.58 4.22 0.46
N PRO A 11 13.27 4.21 1.78
CA PRO A 11 12.13 3.49 2.32
C PRO A 11 10.85 4.07 1.72
N VAL A 12 10.05 3.22 1.11
CA VAL A 12 8.76 3.64 0.54
C VAL A 12 7.81 3.99 1.67
N ALA A 13 7.30 5.22 1.66
CA ALA A 13 6.25 5.60 2.60
C ALA A 13 5.01 4.72 2.41
N SER A 14 4.45 4.24 3.52
CA SER A 14 3.20 3.48 3.49
C SER A 14 2.08 4.38 2.96
N PRO A 15 1.32 3.99 1.91
CA PRO A 15 0.21 4.78 1.38
C PRO A 15 -1.02 4.80 2.31
N CYS A 16 -0.85 4.44 3.58
CA CYS A 16 -1.92 4.37 4.57
C CYS A 16 -2.35 5.78 4.99
N VAL A 17 -3.63 6.10 4.82
CA VAL A 17 -4.22 7.36 5.30
C VAL A 17 -4.85 7.24 6.69
N GLY A 18 -4.64 6.11 7.39
CA GLY A 18 -5.25 5.85 8.70
C GLY A 18 -6.71 5.39 8.64
N ILE A 19 -7.28 5.25 7.44
CA ILE A 19 -8.64 4.75 7.22
C ILE A 19 -8.55 3.35 6.62
N CYS A 20 -9.02 2.35 7.37
CA CYS A 20 -9.08 0.97 6.91
C CYS A 20 -10.53 0.59 6.60
N GLN A 21 -10.90 0.69 5.33
CA GLN A 21 -12.21 0.24 4.83
C GLN A 21 -12.00 -0.68 3.65
N LEU A 22 -12.36 -1.96 3.78
CA LEU A 22 -12.12 -2.99 2.78
C LEU A 22 -13.41 -3.29 1.98
N ASP A 23 -13.27 -3.55 0.68
CA ASP A 23 -14.35 -4.07 -0.16
C ASP A 23 -14.59 -5.57 0.01
N GLN A 24 -15.62 -6.07 -0.66
CA GLN A 24 -15.80 -7.48 -1.01
C GLN A 24 -14.59 -8.09 -1.75
N ARG A 25 -13.85 -7.28 -2.51
CA ARG A 25 -12.59 -7.69 -3.18
C ARG A 25 -11.37 -7.63 -2.27
N SER A 26 -11.54 -7.38 -0.97
CA SER A 26 -10.44 -7.23 0.00
C SER A 26 -9.46 -6.10 -0.34
N ILE A 27 -9.91 -5.08 -1.07
CA ILE A 27 -9.13 -3.87 -1.37
C ILE A 27 -9.54 -2.79 -0.38
N CYS A 28 -8.56 -2.15 0.26
CA CYS A 28 -8.78 -1.02 1.13
C CYS A 28 -9.06 0.23 0.28
N PHE A 29 -10.23 0.84 0.43
CA PHE A 29 -10.60 2.06 -0.31
C PHE A 29 -9.84 3.29 0.18
N GLY A 30 -9.43 3.31 1.45
CA GLY A 30 -8.67 4.44 1.99
C GLY A 30 -7.24 4.53 1.42
N CYS A 31 -6.60 3.40 1.14
CA CYS A 31 -5.21 3.38 0.64
C CYS A 31 -4.98 2.64 -0.67
N GLY A 32 -5.99 1.98 -1.23
CA GLY A 32 -5.91 1.17 -2.46
C GLY A 32 -5.20 -0.19 -2.32
N ARG A 33 -4.71 -0.56 -1.12
CA ARG A 33 -3.98 -1.82 -0.90
C ARG A 33 -4.91 -2.99 -0.63
N LEU A 34 -4.54 -4.18 -1.09
CA LEU A 34 -5.20 -5.42 -0.73
C LEU A 34 -4.88 -5.83 0.71
N ILE A 35 -5.78 -6.55 1.37
CA ILE A 35 -5.55 -7.07 2.73
C ILE A 35 -4.28 -7.93 2.82
N GLY A 36 -3.99 -8.71 1.77
CA GLY A 36 -2.76 -9.50 1.68
C GLY A 36 -1.52 -8.64 1.57
N GLU A 37 -1.58 -7.53 0.82
CA GLU A 37 -0.48 -6.56 0.71
C GLU A 37 -0.26 -5.79 2.02
N ILE A 38 -1.34 -5.49 2.75
CA ILE A 38 -1.27 -4.85 4.07
C ILE A 38 -0.58 -5.78 5.07
N ALA A 39 -0.94 -7.07 5.07
CA ALA A 39 -0.32 -8.08 5.93
C ALA A 39 1.14 -8.35 5.54
N GLU A 40 1.45 -8.34 4.23
CA GLU A 40 2.80 -8.55 3.71
C GLU A 40 3.72 -7.33 3.95
N TRP A 41 3.19 -6.11 4.04
CA TRP A 41 3.98 -4.86 4.05
C TRP A 41 5.15 -4.84 5.05
N SER A 42 4.94 -5.30 6.28
CA SER A 42 5.97 -5.32 7.32
C SER A 42 7.11 -6.29 7.00
N ALA A 43 6.82 -7.40 6.32
CA ALA A 43 7.76 -8.42 5.88
C ALA A 43 8.25 -8.25 4.43
N ALA A 44 7.62 -7.34 3.67
CA ALA A 44 7.94 -7.06 2.28
C ALA A 44 9.31 -6.39 2.13
N SER A 45 10.05 -6.78 1.09
CA SER A 45 11.26 -6.07 0.66
C SER A 45 10.94 -4.69 0.08
N GLU A 46 11.91 -3.79 0.02
CA GLU A 46 11.71 -2.43 -0.52
C GLU A 46 11.19 -2.43 -1.95
N MET A 47 11.70 -3.32 -2.80
CA MET A 47 11.20 -3.50 -4.16
C MET A 47 9.71 -3.91 -4.17
N ARG A 48 9.31 -4.81 -3.27
CA ARG A 48 7.93 -5.26 -3.13
C ARG A 48 7.03 -4.14 -2.59
N ARG A 49 7.50 -3.37 -1.62
CA ARG A 49 6.80 -2.18 -1.10
C ARG A 49 6.56 -1.14 -2.20
N ARG A 50 7.54 -0.89 -3.08
CA ARG A 50 7.36 -0.01 -4.26
C ARG A 50 6.26 -0.51 -5.19
N GLN A 51 6.24 -1.80 -5.47
CA GLN A 51 5.20 -2.42 -6.30
C GLN A 51 3.82 -2.26 -5.65
N ILE A 52 3.68 -2.62 -4.37
CA ILE A 52 2.43 -2.49 -3.62
C ILE A 52 1.94 -1.05 -3.62
N ALA A 53 2.81 -0.07 -3.36
CA ALA A 53 2.45 1.33 -3.34
C ALA A 53 1.99 1.83 -4.73
N GLY A 54 2.70 1.45 -5.80
CA GLY A 54 2.32 1.80 -7.17
C GLY A 54 0.99 1.16 -7.59
N ASP A 55 0.78 -0.11 -7.25
CA ASP A 55 -0.46 -0.83 -7.55
C ASP A 55 -1.64 -0.23 -6.79
N ALA A 56 -1.44 0.09 -5.51
CA ALA A 56 -2.44 0.74 -4.66
C ALA A 56 -2.83 2.12 -5.20
N ALA A 57 -1.88 2.93 -5.64
CA ALA A 57 -2.14 4.23 -6.27
C ALA A 57 -2.97 4.08 -7.57
N ARG A 58 -2.68 3.07 -8.40
CA ARG A 58 -3.48 2.80 -9.61
C ARG A 58 -4.91 2.41 -9.27
N ARG A 59 -5.12 1.59 -8.24
CA ARG A 59 -6.46 1.20 -7.77
C ARG A 59 -7.22 2.40 -7.19
N GLN A 60 -6.54 3.26 -6.45
CA GLN A 60 -7.14 4.51 -5.94
C GLN A 60 -7.64 5.41 -7.07
N LEU A 61 -6.81 5.64 -8.08
CA LEU A 61 -7.22 6.40 -9.26
C LEU A 61 -8.42 5.75 -9.96
N ALA A 62 -8.42 4.43 -10.12
CA ALA A 62 -9.57 3.73 -10.70
C ALA A 62 -10.86 3.96 -9.88
N PHE A 63 -10.78 3.90 -8.55
CA PHE A 63 -11.93 4.16 -7.68
C PHE A 63 -12.43 5.59 -7.73
N GLU A 64 -11.52 6.56 -7.81
CA GLU A 64 -11.86 7.98 -7.99
C GLU A 64 -12.56 8.20 -9.33
N THR A 65 -12.06 7.58 -10.41
CA THR A 65 -12.67 7.68 -11.74
C THR A 65 -14.01 6.94 -11.87
N GLU A 66 -14.21 5.85 -11.13
CA GLU A 66 -15.48 5.11 -11.10
C GLU A 66 -16.55 5.81 -10.25
N GLY A 67 -16.21 6.88 -9.50
CA GLY A 67 -17.14 7.59 -8.61
C GLY A 67 -17.70 6.71 -7.49
N LYS A 68 -16.94 5.69 -7.08
CA LYS A 68 -17.45 4.56 -6.30
C LYS A 68 -17.49 4.82 -4.78
N TYR A 69 -16.98 5.95 -4.31
CA TYR A 69 -16.96 6.26 -2.87
C TYR A 69 -17.58 7.62 -2.56
N PRO A 70 -18.47 7.67 -1.55
CA PRO A 70 -18.99 8.91 -1.02
C PRO A 70 -17.93 9.65 -0.21
N GLU A 71 -18.09 10.97 -0.16
CA GLU A 71 -17.30 11.94 0.63
C GLU A 71 -17.27 11.61 2.14
#